data_AF-H2KSZ2-F1
#
_entry.id   AF-H2KSZ2-F1
#
_cell.length_a   1.000
_cell.length_b   1.000
_cell.length_c   1.000
_cell.angle_alpha   90.00
_cell.angle_beta   90.00
_cell.angle_gamma   90.00
#
_symmetry.space_group_name_H-M   'P 1'
#
loop_
_entity.id
_entity.type
_entity.pdbx_description
1 polymer ?
#
loop_
_entity_poly.entity_id
_entity_poly.type
_entity_poly.pdbx_seq_one_letter_code
_entity_poly.pdbx_strand_id
1 'polypeptide(L)'
;MTQSLVQIHLLYGLHPVLAALTFRQRNIKCLHVREDWFKGQAADGLARPWLSRICEVADHSRIPILPTSSIELGKLVNGRAHQGVVLETDQIPINEVTGKTISHLLSSLRFGSRITRGTLAHHRRPISLLLDHLTDVMNVGSIFRTAAFFGACAVFLSAAPCVTPSNLISKLSVGAMESLLFYRLTDTIADLRVLSEAGFLIVGTAGQNSSESLDARYKAEWDLTPDMVGRNDDGGTGITPRPLLLVLGNESTGISQEVLKACDLFVRVVGSHESACTPLSPIPSSLNVAVATGILLYHLTALRHRTEEVGQSCFAF
;
A
#
# COMPACT_ATOMS: atom_id res chain seq x y z
N MET A 1 -6.56 -31.29 18.16
CA MET A 1 -6.34 -30.82 16.77
C MET A 1 -7.61 -30.12 16.30
N THR A 2 -7.74 -28.84 16.60
CA THR A 2 -8.81 -27.99 16.09
C THR A 2 -8.52 -27.73 14.61
N GLN A 3 -9.28 -28.36 13.71
CA GLN A 3 -9.34 -27.94 12.32
C GLN A 3 -9.83 -26.49 12.32
N SER A 4 -8.92 -25.53 12.18
CA SER A 4 -9.30 -24.16 11.85
C SER A 4 -10.03 -24.23 10.51
N LEU A 5 -11.34 -24.00 10.52
CA LEU A 5 -12.11 -23.80 9.30
C LEU A 5 -11.39 -22.70 8.51
N VAL A 6 -10.77 -23.07 7.38
CA VAL A 6 -10.11 -22.11 6.51
C VAL A 6 -11.21 -21.20 5.99
N GLN A 7 -11.34 -20.02 6.59
CA GLN A 7 -12.34 -19.04 6.21
C GLN A 7 -12.09 -18.67 4.75
N ILE A 8 -13.02 -19.02 3.87
CA ILE A 8 -12.92 -18.71 2.44
C ILE A 8 -13.17 -17.22 2.27
N HIS A 9 -12.25 -16.51 1.62
CA HIS A 9 -12.39 -15.11 1.27
C HIS A 9 -12.77 -14.97 -0.21
N LEU A 10 -13.78 -14.14 -0.47
CA LEU A 10 -14.31 -13.91 -1.81
C LEU A 10 -13.88 -12.52 -2.28
N LEU A 11 -12.84 -12.48 -3.12
CA LEU A 11 -12.35 -11.26 -3.76
C LEU A 11 -13.13 -11.03 -5.06
N TYR A 12 -13.48 -9.79 -5.40
CA TYR A 12 -14.38 -9.53 -6.52
C TYR A 12 -14.03 -8.24 -7.28
N GLY A 13 -14.50 -8.17 -8.53
CA GLY A 13 -14.19 -7.08 -9.45
C GLY A 13 -12.98 -7.36 -10.33
N LEU A 14 -12.96 -6.75 -11.51
CA LEU A 14 -11.96 -7.04 -12.56
C LEU A 14 -10.53 -6.77 -12.08
N HIS A 15 -10.26 -5.55 -11.59
CA HIS A 15 -8.90 -5.16 -11.19
C HIS A 15 -8.38 -5.91 -9.95
N PRO A 16 -9.12 -6.06 -8.85
CA PRO A 16 -8.66 -6.84 -7.70
C PRO A 16 -8.36 -8.30 -8.05
N VAL A 17 -9.25 -8.94 -8.83
CA VAL A 17 -9.07 -10.34 -9.25
C VAL A 17 -7.82 -10.49 -10.13
N LEU A 18 -7.66 -9.62 -11.14
CA LEU A 18 -6.48 -9.65 -12.00
C LEU A 18 -5.18 -9.41 -11.20
N ALA A 19 -5.20 -8.43 -10.28
CA ALA A 19 -4.06 -8.12 -9.45
C ALA A 19 -3.68 -9.30 -8.54
N ALA A 20 -4.65 -9.95 -7.89
CA ALA A 20 -4.41 -11.12 -7.04
C ALA A 20 -3.85 -12.30 -7.84
N LEU A 21 -4.38 -12.57 -9.03
CA LEU A 21 -3.87 -13.59 -9.94
C LEU A 21 -2.44 -13.31 -10.42
N THR A 22 -2.08 -12.04 -10.57
CA THR A 22 -0.78 -11.59 -11.05
C THR A 22 0.28 -11.63 -9.95
N PHE A 23 -0.01 -11.05 -8.78
CA PHE A 23 0.97 -10.90 -7.70
C PHE A 23 1.05 -12.12 -6.77
N ARG A 24 -0.03 -12.90 -6.67
CA ARG A 24 -0.08 -14.17 -5.92
C ARG A 24 0.46 -14.09 -4.49
N GLN A 25 0.15 -12.99 -3.80
CA GLN A 25 0.49 -12.82 -2.38
C GLN A 25 -0.33 -13.75 -1.46
N ARG A 26 -1.41 -14.33 -1.97
CA ARG A 26 -2.38 -15.17 -1.23
C ARG A 26 -2.66 -16.45 -2.01
N ASN A 27 -3.07 -17.50 -1.30
CA ASN A 27 -3.43 -18.77 -1.93
C ASN A 27 -4.77 -18.65 -2.64
N ILE A 28 -4.79 -19.02 -3.93
CA ILE A 28 -5.98 -18.95 -4.78
C ILE A 28 -6.53 -20.36 -4.99
N LYS A 29 -7.83 -20.54 -4.74
CA LYS A 29 -8.52 -21.84 -4.85
C LYS A 29 -9.15 -22.02 -6.22
N CYS A 30 -10.01 -21.10 -6.63
CA CYS A 30 -10.67 -21.11 -7.93
C CYS A 30 -11.15 -19.71 -8.33
N LEU A 31 -11.43 -19.55 -9.62
CA LEU A 31 -11.99 -18.35 -10.22
C LEU A 31 -13.41 -18.65 -10.72
N HIS A 32 -14.40 -17.93 -10.23
CA HIS A 32 -15.76 -17.93 -10.76
C HIS A 32 -15.90 -16.85 -11.84
N VAL A 33 -16.42 -17.23 -13.00
CA VAL A 33 -16.66 -16.35 -14.15
C VAL A 33 -18.11 -16.45 -14.59
N ARG A 34 -18.72 -15.32 -14.92
CA ARG A 34 -20.10 -15.25 -15.42
C ARG A 34 -20.28 -16.16 -16.64
N GLU A 35 -21.27 -17.04 -16.61
CA GLU A 35 -21.46 -18.12 -17.60
C GLU A 35 -21.65 -17.65 -19.06
N ASP A 36 -22.14 -16.43 -19.28
CA ASP A 36 -22.37 -15.83 -20.59
C ASP A 36 -21.05 -15.52 -21.33
N TRP A 37 -19.94 -15.39 -20.60
CA TRP A 37 -18.59 -15.33 -21.15
C TRP A 37 -18.30 -16.54 -22.04
N PHE A 38 -18.62 -17.75 -21.56
CA PHE A 38 -18.38 -19.00 -22.28
C PHE A 38 -19.34 -19.22 -23.45
N LYS A 39 -20.51 -18.58 -23.41
CA LYS A 39 -21.51 -18.63 -24.50
C LYS A 39 -21.21 -17.63 -25.63
N GLY A 40 -20.14 -16.82 -25.52
CA GLY A 40 -19.82 -15.75 -26.46
C GLY A 40 -20.81 -14.57 -26.42
N GLN A 41 -21.71 -14.55 -25.44
CA GLN A 41 -22.83 -13.62 -25.31
C GLN A 41 -22.55 -12.46 -24.36
N ALA A 42 -21.34 -12.33 -23.82
CA ALA A 42 -20.99 -11.24 -22.92
C ALA A 42 -21.28 -9.87 -23.56
N ALA A 43 -22.30 -9.18 -23.03
CA ALA A 43 -22.84 -7.91 -23.54
C ALA A 43 -21.92 -6.71 -23.30
N ASP A 44 -20.95 -6.84 -22.39
CA ASP A 44 -20.15 -5.73 -21.89
C ASP A 44 -18.83 -5.61 -22.67
N GLY A 45 -18.86 -4.92 -23.81
CA GLY A 45 -17.70 -4.77 -24.71
C GLY A 45 -16.42 -4.25 -24.03
N LEU A 46 -16.54 -3.35 -23.04
CA LEU A 46 -15.41 -2.81 -22.27
C LEU A 46 -14.84 -3.81 -21.25
N ALA A 47 -15.64 -4.76 -20.76
CA ALA A 47 -15.20 -5.76 -19.79
C ALA A 47 -14.53 -6.97 -20.45
N ARG A 48 -14.83 -7.24 -21.73
CA ARG A 48 -14.28 -8.39 -22.48
C ARG A 48 -12.74 -8.46 -22.46
N PRO A 49 -11.97 -7.37 -22.70
CA PRO A 49 -10.51 -7.45 -22.67
C PRO A 49 -9.97 -7.85 -21.29
N TRP A 50 -10.56 -7.30 -20.23
CA TRP A 50 -10.17 -7.63 -18.85
C TRP A 50 -10.52 -9.07 -18.48
N LEU A 51 -11.72 -9.55 -18.86
CA LEU A 51 -12.12 -10.94 -18.64
C LEU A 51 -11.25 -11.93 -19.41
N SER A 52 -10.91 -11.63 -20.67
CA SER A 52 -9.96 -12.43 -21.46
C SER A 52 -8.64 -12.55 -20.70
N ARG A 53 -8.10 -11.41 -20.28
CA ARG A 53 -6.82 -11.36 -19.56
C ARG A 53 -6.87 -12.13 -18.24
N ILE A 54 -7.94 -12.01 -17.47
CA ILE A 54 -8.13 -12.75 -16.21
C ILE A 54 -8.14 -14.26 -16.48
N CYS A 55 -8.92 -14.71 -17.46
CA CYS A 55 -9.03 -16.12 -17.83
C CYS A 55 -7.69 -16.68 -18.34
N GLU A 56 -6.98 -15.94 -19.19
CA GLU A 56 -5.63 -16.30 -19.66
C GLU A 56 -4.65 -16.48 -18.49
N VAL A 57 -4.60 -15.51 -17.57
CA VAL A 57 -3.71 -15.59 -16.41
C VAL A 57 -4.10 -16.76 -15.51
N ALA A 58 -5.39 -16.99 -15.28
CA ALA A 58 -5.87 -18.12 -14.47
C ALA A 58 -5.52 -19.48 -15.10
N ASP A 59 -5.69 -19.64 -16.41
CA ASP A 59 -5.39 -20.87 -17.14
C ASP A 59 -3.89 -21.18 -17.17
N HIS A 60 -3.05 -20.20 -17.49
CA HIS A 60 -1.58 -20.31 -17.38
C HIS A 60 -1.13 -20.69 -15.96
N SER A 61 -1.91 -20.25 -14.97
CA SER A 61 -1.68 -20.51 -13.56
C SER A 61 -2.20 -21.85 -13.07
N ARG A 62 -2.91 -22.61 -13.93
CA ARG A 62 -3.65 -23.84 -13.59
C ARG A 62 -4.66 -23.63 -12.46
N ILE A 63 -5.26 -22.44 -12.40
CA ILE A 63 -6.32 -22.13 -11.43
C ILE A 63 -7.66 -22.56 -12.05
N PRO A 64 -8.46 -23.40 -11.37
CA PRO A 64 -9.76 -23.83 -11.87
C PRO A 64 -10.68 -22.63 -12.18
N ILE A 65 -11.23 -22.60 -13.39
CA ILE A 65 -12.19 -21.59 -13.83
C ILE A 65 -13.58 -22.23 -13.83
N LEU A 66 -14.49 -21.70 -13.02
CA LEU A 66 -15.83 -22.21 -12.82
C LEU A 66 -16.85 -21.28 -13.47
N PRO A 67 -17.67 -21.74 -14.42
CA PRO A 67 -18.81 -20.97 -14.91
C PRO A 67 -19.83 -20.80 -13.78
N THR A 68 -20.34 -19.60 -13.57
CA THR A 68 -21.29 -19.29 -12.49
C THR A 68 -22.32 -18.29 -12.97
N SER A 69 -23.59 -18.44 -12.58
CA SER A 69 -24.64 -17.51 -12.99
C SER A 69 -24.44 -16.13 -12.36
N SER A 70 -24.94 -15.07 -13.00
CA SER A 70 -24.82 -13.72 -12.43
C SER A 70 -25.52 -13.58 -11.07
N ILE A 71 -26.60 -14.35 -10.85
CA ILE A 71 -27.34 -14.36 -9.59
C ILE A 71 -26.51 -15.00 -8.47
N GLU A 72 -25.85 -16.12 -8.75
CA GLU A 72 -24.98 -16.79 -7.78
C GLU A 72 -23.74 -15.96 -7.47
N LEU A 73 -23.11 -15.33 -8.47
CA LEU A 73 -22.02 -14.38 -8.23
C LEU A 73 -22.46 -13.25 -7.30
N GLY A 74 -23.66 -12.70 -7.52
CA GLY A 74 -24.26 -11.71 -6.63
C GLY A 74 -24.44 -12.22 -5.20
N LYS A 75 -24.90 -13.46 -5.02
CA LYS A 75 -25.03 -14.08 -3.69
C LYS A 75 -23.68 -14.26 -3.00
N LEU A 76 -22.65 -14.73 -3.71
CA LEU A 76 -21.31 -14.94 -3.19
C LEU A 76 -20.73 -13.66 -2.55
N VAL A 77 -20.97 -12.50 -3.17
CA VAL A 77 -20.40 -11.22 -2.69
C VAL A 77 -21.37 -10.34 -1.92
N ASN A 78 -22.53 -10.87 -1.51
CA ASN A 78 -23.61 -10.14 -0.83
C ASN A 78 -24.10 -8.91 -1.62
N GLY A 79 -24.41 -9.09 -2.91
CA GLY A 79 -24.97 -8.07 -3.78
C GLY A 79 -23.97 -6.99 -4.24
N ARG A 80 -22.69 -7.09 -3.87
CA ARG A 80 -21.66 -6.15 -4.29
C ARG A 80 -21.33 -6.27 -5.78
N ALA A 81 -20.82 -5.20 -6.38
CA ALA A 81 -20.48 -5.14 -7.80
C ALA A 81 -19.27 -6.03 -8.17
N HIS A 82 -19.55 -7.29 -8.50
CA HIS A 82 -18.56 -8.31 -8.88
C HIS A 82 -17.99 -8.16 -10.30
N GLN A 83 -18.70 -7.47 -11.20
CA GLN A 83 -18.27 -7.25 -12.60
C GLN A 83 -18.00 -8.56 -13.37
N GLY A 84 -18.80 -9.60 -13.06
CA GLY A 84 -18.71 -10.91 -13.72
C GLY A 84 -17.61 -11.85 -13.22
N VAL A 85 -16.82 -11.46 -12.21
CA VAL A 85 -15.76 -12.32 -11.64
C VAL A 85 -15.71 -12.31 -10.12
N VAL A 86 -15.45 -13.48 -9.54
CA VAL A 86 -15.19 -13.66 -8.12
C VAL A 86 -14.06 -14.67 -7.96
N LEU A 87 -13.10 -14.39 -7.09
CA LEU A 87 -11.96 -15.24 -6.82
C LEU A 87 -12.07 -15.79 -5.38
N GLU A 88 -12.03 -17.11 -5.25
CA GLU A 88 -11.94 -17.77 -3.95
C GLU A 88 -10.48 -17.86 -3.52
N THR A 89 -10.19 -17.34 -2.34
CA THR A 89 -8.82 -17.18 -1.85
C THR A 89 -8.77 -17.23 -0.33
N ASP A 90 -7.57 -17.37 0.23
CA ASP A 90 -7.30 -17.06 1.63
C ASP A 90 -7.09 -15.55 1.82
N GLN A 91 -6.86 -15.11 3.06
CA GLN A 91 -6.50 -13.72 3.38
C GLN A 91 -5.11 -13.36 2.84
N ILE A 92 -4.85 -12.07 2.65
CA ILE A 92 -3.48 -11.59 2.47
C ILE A 92 -2.68 -11.89 3.74
N PRO A 93 -1.48 -12.50 3.63
CA PRO A 93 -0.64 -12.75 4.78
C PRO A 93 -0.11 -11.43 5.37
N ILE A 94 -0.10 -11.35 6.69
CA ILE A 94 0.42 -10.21 7.44
C ILE A 94 1.51 -10.77 8.36
N ASN A 95 2.74 -10.35 8.11
CA ASN A 95 3.91 -10.86 8.83
C ASN A 95 4.17 -10.04 10.10
N GLU A 96 4.78 -10.65 11.10
CA GLU A 96 5.32 -9.90 12.23
C GLU A 96 6.64 -9.23 11.85
N VAL A 97 6.96 -8.13 12.53
CA VAL A 97 8.26 -7.46 12.37
C VAL A 97 9.30 -8.21 13.21
N THR A 98 10.23 -8.87 12.52
CA THR A 98 11.34 -9.59 13.15
C THR A 98 12.60 -9.41 12.31
N GLY A 99 13.79 -9.59 12.88
CA GLY A 99 15.03 -9.53 12.11
C GLY A 99 15.02 -10.46 10.87
N LYS A 100 14.40 -11.63 10.97
CA LYS A 100 14.27 -12.58 9.84
C LYS A 100 13.32 -12.06 8.76
N THR A 101 12.13 -11.59 9.13
CA THR A 101 11.12 -11.14 8.17
C THR A 101 11.55 -9.85 7.46
N ILE A 102 12.28 -8.96 8.16
CA ILE A 102 12.87 -7.75 7.58
C ILE A 102 14.09 -8.08 6.71
N SER A 103 14.94 -9.03 7.11
CA SER A 103 16.04 -9.49 6.25
C SER A 103 15.52 -10.06 4.93
N HIS A 104 14.41 -10.82 4.97
CA HIS A 104 13.76 -11.34 3.77
C HIS A 104 13.19 -10.22 2.89
N LEU A 105 12.58 -9.18 3.49
CA LEU A 105 12.13 -7.98 2.77
C LEU A 105 13.30 -7.31 2.04
N LEU A 106 14.39 -6.99 2.76
CA LEU A 106 15.57 -6.35 2.19
C LEU A 106 16.20 -7.20 1.07
N SER A 107 16.28 -8.52 1.24
CA SER A 107 16.78 -9.42 0.19
C SER A 107 15.89 -9.40 -1.06
N SER A 108 14.58 -9.32 -0.89
CA SER A 108 13.61 -9.23 -1.99
C SER A 108 13.73 -7.91 -2.75
N LEU A 109 14.03 -6.81 -2.05
CA LEU A 109 14.28 -5.50 -2.63
C LEU A 109 15.62 -5.43 -3.38
N ARG A 110 16.66 -6.12 -2.91
CA ARG A 110 17.99 -6.13 -3.54
C ARG A 110 18.06 -6.96 -4.82
N PHE A 111 17.56 -8.18 -4.75
CA PHE A 111 17.79 -9.18 -5.80
C PHE A 111 16.59 -9.37 -6.74
N GLY A 112 15.46 -8.72 -6.43
CA GLY A 112 14.18 -8.95 -7.10
C GLY A 112 13.62 -10.32 -6.73
N SER A 113 12.40 -10.35 -6.18
CA SER A 113 11.74 -11.61 -5.82
C SER A 113 10.96 -12.21 -7.00
N ARG A 114 10.86 -13.55 -7.05
CA ARG A 114 9.95 -14.28 -7.95
C ARG A 114 8.47 -13.86 -7.77
N ILE A 115 8.09 -13.45 -6.55
CA ILE A 115 6.75 -12.92 -6.21
C ILE A 115 6.52 -11.56 -6.90
N THR A 116 7.59 -10.89 -7.30
CA THR A 116 7.59 -9.50 -7.75
C THR A 116 7.91 -9.31 -9.23
N ARG A 117 7.90 -10.39 -10.01
CA ARG A 117 8.20 -10.41 -11.46
C ARG A 117 7.33 -9.49 -12.32
N GLY A 118 6.31 -8.83 -11.76
CA GLY A 118 5.47 -7.86 -12.47
C GLY A 118 5.62 -6.39 -12.04
N THR A 119 6.18 -6.07 -10.85
CA THR A 119 6.21 -4.67 -10.35
C THR A 119 7.47 -4.33 -9.53
N LEU A 120 7.87 -5.11 -8.52
CA LEU A 120 9.03 -4.74 -7.68
C LEU A 120 10.40 -5.08 -8.28
N ALA A 121 10.46 -5.76 -9.43
CA ALA A 121 11.73 -6.02 -10.13
C ALA A 121 12.44 -4.74 -10.62
N HIS A 122 11.77 -3.58 -10.61
CA HIS A 122 12.32 -2.30 -11.06
C HIS A 122 12.31 -1.18 -10.02
N HIS A 123 11.81 -1.41 -8.80
CA HIS A 123 11.74 -0.36 -7.78
C HIS A 123 13.08 -0.25 -7.04
N ARG A 124 14.04 0.43 -7.69
CA ARG A 124 15.38 0.74 -7.16
C ARG A 124 15.39 1.66 -5.93
N ARG A 125 14.22 2.10 -5.45
CA ARG A 125 14.08 3.16 -4.43
C ARG A 125 12.95 2.83 -3.45
N PRO A 126 13.18 1.90 -2.51
CA PRO A 126 12.10 1.39 -1.68
C PRO A 126 11.55 2.48 -0.76
N ILE A 127 10.25 2.72 -0.88
CA ILE A 127 9.41 3.42 0.10
C ILE A 127 8.45 2.39 0.69
N SER A 128 8.33 2.38 2.00
CA SER A 128 7.31 1.65 2.75
C SER A 128 6.48 2.64 3.55
N LEU A 129 5.27 2.25 3.90
CA LEU A 129 4.39 3.05 4.75
C LEU A 129 4.23 2.40 6.12
N LEU A 130 4.14 3.20 7.19
CA LEU A 130 3.58 2.77 8.46
C LEU A 130 2.24 3.49 8.65
N LEU A 131 1.16 2.73 8.75
CA LEU A 131 -0.16 3.27 9.10
C LEU A 131 -0.31 3.20 10.62
N ASP A 132 -0.29 4.37 11.27
CA ASP A 132 -0.40 4.49 12.72
C ASP A 132 -1.81 4.95 13.11
N HIS A 133 -2.61 4.02 13.65
CA HIS A 133 -3.99 4.27 14.08
C HIS A 133 -4.95 4.76 12.97
N LEU A 134 -4.68 4.42 11.71
CA LEU A 134 -5.60 4.70 10.61
C LEU A 134 -6.71 3.65 10.57
N THR A 135 -7.96 4.11 10.61
CA THR A 135 -9.16 3.24 10.72
C THR A 135 -10.13 3.40 9.55
N ASP A 136 -10.08 4.51 8.79
CA ASP A 136 -10.96 4.73 7.64
C ASP A 136 -10.50 3.92 6.40
N VAL A 137 -11.30 2.94 6.00
CA VAL A 137 -11.06 2.10 4.82
C VAL A 137 -11.01 2.88 3.51
N MET A 138 -11.68 4.03 3.41
CA MET A 138 -11.71 4.86 2.21
C MET A 138 -10.37 5.58 2.02
N ASN A 139 -9.85 6.18 3.10
CA ASN A 139 -8.53 6.78 3.11
C ASN A 139 -7.45 5.72 2.84
N VAL A 140 -7.54 4.57 3.49
CA VAL A 140 -6.56 3.47 3.32
C VAL A 140 -6.56 2.91 1.90
N GLY A 141 -7.74 2.68 1.30
CA GLY A 141 -7.82 2.24 -0.10
C GLY A 141 -7.17 3.23 -1.07
N SER A 142 -7.38 4.53 -0.83
CA SER A 142 -6.76 5.61 -1.61
C SER A 142 -5.24 5.67 -1.39
N ILE A 143 -4.79 5.55 -0.14
CA ILE A 143 -3.36 5.49 0.22
C ILE A 143 -2.67 4.32 -0.48
N PHE A 144 -3.23 3.10 -0.44
CA PHE A 144 -2.61 1.93 -1.08
C PHE A 144 -2.51 2.08 -2.60
N ARG A 145 -3.53 2.67 -3.23
CA ARG A 145 -3.50 2.96 -4.67
C ARG A 145 -2.38 3.93 -5.01
N THR A 146 -2.26 5.02 -4.26
CA THR A 146 -1.22 6.03 -4.43
C THR A 146 0.17 5.47 -4.12
N ALA A 147 0.30 4.67 -3.05
CA ALA A 147 1.53 4.03 -2.64
C ALA A 147 2.07 3.09 -3.73
N ALA A 148 1.22 2.20 -4.25
CA ALA A 148 1.60 1.28 -5.32
C ALA A 148 2.00 2.04 -6.60
N PHE A 149 1.30 3.14 -6.91
CA PHE A 149 1.66 4.01 -8.05
C PHE A 149 3.07 4.58 -7.93
N PHE A 150 3.45 5.06 -6.74
CA PHE A 150 4.81 5.55 -6.46
C PHE A 150 5.83 4.42 -6.17
N GLY A 151 5.44 3.16 -6.35
CA GLY A 151 6.35 2.02 -6.21
C GLY A 151 6.64 1.61 -4.78
N ALA A 152 5.74 1.90 -3.84
CA ALA A 152 5.85 1.41 -2.48
C ALA A 152 5.84 -0.12 -2.44
N CYS A 153 6.64 -0.71 -1.57
CA CYS A 153 6.85 -2.16 -1.53
C CYS A 153 6.14 -2.86 -0.37
N ALA A 154 6.03 -2.17 0.77
CA ALA A 154 5.47 -2.74 1.99
C ALA A 154 4.66 -1.70 2.77
N VAL A 155 3.70 -2.21 3.53
CA VAL A 155 2.88 -1.48 4.48
C VAL A 155 3.01 -2.16 5.84
N PHE A 156 3.42 -1.38 6.82
CA PHE A 156 3.45 -1.71 8.23
C PHE A 156 2.17 -1.16 8.88
N LEU A 157 1.56 -1.95 9.74
CA LEU A 157 0.35 -1.59 10.49
C LEU A 157 0.73 -1.48 11.95
N SER A 158 0.26 -0.44 12.65
CA SER A 158 0.56 -0.29 14.08
C SER A 158 0.01 -1.44 14.92
N ALA A 159 0.59 -1.61 16.12
CA ALA A 159 0.15 -2.62 17.10
C ALA A 159 -1.23 -2.30 17.68
N ALA A 160 -1.56 -1.02 17.75
CA ALA A 160 -2.86 -0.54 18.18
C ALA A 160 -3.93 -0.74 17.07
N PRO A 161 -5.23 -0.60 17.40
CA PRO A 161 -6.29 -0.77 16.41
C PRO A 161 -6.07 0.07 15.15
N CYS A 162 -5.88 -0.63 14.04
CA CYS A 162 -5.65 -0.08 12.72
C CYS A 162 -6.41 -0.95 11.70
N VAL A 163 -6.69 -0.38 10.53
CA VAL A 163 -7.25 -1.07 9.40
C VAL A 163 -6.49 -2.38 9.12
N THR A 164 -7.23 -3.44 8.77
CA THR A 164 -6.64 -4.70 8.31
C THR A 164 -6.96 -4.89 6.83
N PRO A 165 -5.99 -5.34 6.00
CA PRO A 165 -6.22 -5.71 4.61
C PRO A 165 -7.48 -6.56 4.42
N SER A 166 -8.35 -6.14 3.51
CA SER A 166 -9.63 -6.80 3.28
C SER A 166 -10.03 -6.72 1.81
N ASN A 167 -10.96 -7.58 1.38
CA ASN A 167 -11.44 -7.59 -0.01
C ASN A 167 -12.09 -6.25 -0.41
N LEU A 168 -12.69 -5.54 0.56
CA LEU A 168 -13.21 -4.19 0.36
C LEU A 168 -12.08 -3.20 0.04
N ILE A 169 -10.99 -3.21 0.81
CA ILE A 169 -9.83 -2.33 0.57
C ILE A 169 -9.14 -2.68 -0.76
N SER A 170 -9.07 -3.97 -1.12
CA SER A 170 -8.59 -4.37 -2.45
C SER A 170 -9.43 -3.75 -3.56
N LYS A 171 -10.77 -3.76 -3.41
CA LYS A 171 -11.68 -3.11 -4.35
C LYS A 171 -11.49 -1.59 -4.39
N LEU A 172 -11.42 -0.93 -3.23
CA LEU A 172 -11.25 0.53 -3.12
C LEU A 172 -9.91 1.00 -3.71
N SER A 173 -8.86 0.20 -3.57
CA SER A 173 -7.52 0.46 -4.11
C SER A 173 -7.36 0.02 -5.57
N VAL A 174 -8.41 -0.45 -6.23
CA VAL A 174 -8.38 -0.95 -7.62
C VAL A 174 -7.36 -2.09 -7.80
N GLY A 175 -7.25 -2.96 -6.78
CA GLY A 175 -6.31 -4.09 -6.75
C GLY A 175 -4.87 -3.75 -6.36
N ALA A 176 -4.54 -2.47 -6.16
CA ALA A 176 -3.17 -2.07 -5.77
C ALA A 176 -2.70 -2.73 -4.46
N MET A 177 -3.64 -2.96 -3.52
CA MET A 177 -3.36 -3.69 -2.27
C MET A 177 -2.69 -5.05 -2.52
N GLU A 178 -3.01 -5.76 -3.61
CA GLU A 178 -2.44 -7.08 -3.92
C GLU A 178 -0.95 -7.03 -4.28
N SER A 179 -0.40 -5.86 -4.58
CA SER A 179 1.01 -5.68 -4.90
C SER A 179 1.87 -5.38 -3.67
N LEU A 180 1.25 -5.03 -2.55
CA LEU A 180 1.92 -4.57 -1.32
C LEU A 180 2.15 -5.75 -0.36
N LEU A 181 3.31 -5.77 0.29
CA LEU A 181 3.60 -6.68 1.39
C LEU A 181 3.09 -6.08 2.71
N PHE A 182 2.55 -6.91 3.61
CA PHE A 182 2.00 -6.44 4.87
C PHE A 182 2.76 -6.97 6.08
N TYR A 183 2.99 -6.06 7.02
CA TYR A 183 3.60 -6.32 8.31
C TYR A 183 2.75 -5.71 9.41
N ARG A 184 2.71 -6.34 10.57
CA ARG A 184 2.06 -5.79 11.77
C ARG A 184 3.08 -5.67 12.89
N LEU A 185 3.10 -4.50 13.50
CA LEU A 185 3.85 -4.25 14.72
C LEU A 185 3.13 -4.96 15.87
N THR A 186 3.89 -5.60 16.74
CA THR A 186 3.42 -6.22 17.99
C THR A 186 3.87 -5.40 19.19
N ASP A 187 5.05 -4.80 19.11
CA ASP A 187 5.58 -3.83 20.05
C ASP A 187 6.16 -2.67 19.24
N THR A 188 5.50 -1.51 19.30
CA THR A 188 5.86 -0.36 18.48
C THR A 188 7.31 0.06 18.67
N ILE A 189 7.83 0.06 19.90
CA ILE A 189 9.19 0.53 20.18
C ILE A 189 10.22 -0.50 19.72
N ALA A 190 9.99 -1.77 20.04
CA ALA A 190 10.91 -2.84 19.66
C ALA A 190 10.97 -3.03 18.13
N ASP A 191 9.82 -3.01 17.47
CA ASP A 191 9.72 -3.26 16.03
C ASP A 191 10.29 -2.11 15.20
N LEU A 192 10.07 -0.86 15.62
CA LEU A 192 10.71 0.30 14.98
C LEU A 192 12.22 0.30 15.20
N ARG A 193 12.70 -0.18 16.36
CA ARG A 193 14.14 -0.38 16.57
C ARG A 193 14.71 -1.43 15.61
N VAL A 194 14.02 -2.55 15.41
CA VAL A 194 14.42 -3.57 14.41
C VAL A 194 14.53 -2.96 13.02
N LEU A 195 13.59 -2.12 12.61
CA LEU A 195 13.63 -1.44 11.31
C LEU A 195 14.79 -0.43 11.21
N SER A 196 15.01 0.36 12.26
CA SER A 196 16.12 1.32 12.34
C SER A 196 17.49 0.62 12.26
N GLU A 197 17.69 -0.43 13.06
CA GLU A 197 18.91 -1.27 13.05
C GLU A 197 19.11 -1.99 11.72
N ALA A 198 18.03 -2.33 11.01
CA ALA A 198 18.07 -2.88 9.66
C ALA A 198 18.33 -1.83 8.58
N GLY A 199 18.59 -0.56 8.95
CA GLY A 199 18.95 0.49 8.01
C GLY A 199 17.76 1.18 7.35
N PHE A 200 16.56 1.16 7.93
CA PHE A 200 15.48 2.02 7.44
C PHE A 200 15.69 3.48 7.92
N LEU A 201 15.31 4.43 7.09
CA LEU A 201 15.13 5.84 7.46
C LEU A 201 13.64 6.05 7.79
N ILE A 202 13.34 6.41 9.04
CA ILE A 202 11.97 6.56 9.52
C ILE A 202 11.58 8.04 9.46
N VAL A 203 10.61 8.35 8.60
CA VAL A 203 10.13 9.72 8.36
C VAL A 203 8.69 9.85 8.85
N GLY A 204 8.47 10.68 9.87
CA GLY A 204 7.14 10.98 10.40
C GLY A 204 6.44 12.11 9.67
N THR A 205 5.13 12.01 9.44
CA THR A 205 4.32 13.16 9.04
C THR A 205 3.93 14.03 10.24
N ALA A 206 4.28 15.31 10.20
CA ALA A 206 3.96 16.27 11.25
C ALA A 206 2.77 17.16 10.89
N GLY A 207 1.95 17.46 11.91
CA GLY A 207 0.88 18.45 11.86
C GLY A 207 1.32 19.83 12.35
N GLN A 208 0.36 20.71 12.59
CA GLN A 208 0.60 22.11 12.96
C GLN A 208 0.55 22.31 14.48
N ASN A 209 1.47 21.69 15.22
CA ASN A 209 1.65 22.00 16.64
C ASN A 209 2.85 22.96 16.81
N SER A 210 2.60 24.14 17.36
CA SER A 210 3.57 25.24 17.45
C SER A 210 4.86 24.91 18.22
N SER A 211 4.81 23.97 19.18
CA SER A 211 5.97 23.51 19.95
C SER A 211 6.96 22.64 19.17
N GLU A 212 6.52 22.07 18.04
CA GLU A 212 7.32 21.17 17.20
C GLU A 212 8.24 21.94 16.23
N SER A 213 8.02 23.26 16.07
CA SER A 213 8.68 24.12 15.08
C SER A 213 10.16 24.45 15.37
N LEU A 214 10.66 24.17 16.57
CA LEU A 214 12.04 24.46 16.99
C LEU A 214 12.99 23.26 16.87
N ASP A 215 12.46 22.04 16.69
CA ASP A 215 13.28 20.86 16.46
C ASP A 215 13.74 20.83 14.99
N ALA A 216 15.05 20.81 14.78
CA ALA A 216 15.67 20.84 13.45
C ALA A 216 15.29 19.65 12.56
N ARG A 217 14.74 18.57 13.15
CA ARG A 217 14.19 17.41 12.42
C ARG A 217 12.89 17.73 11.69
N TYR A 218 12.19 18.80 12.02
CA TYR A 218 10.98 19.20 11.32
C TYR A 218 11.32 20.02 10.08
N LYS A 219 10.88 19.52 8.93
CA LYS A 219 11.09 20.14 7.62
C LYS A 219 9.77 20.34 6.92
N ALA A 220 9.61 21.50 6.29
CA ALA A 220 8.63 21.64 5.24
C ALA A 220 9.03 20.73 4.07
N GLU A 221 8.05 20.26 3.31
CA GLU A 221 8.25 19.41 2.14
C GLU A 221 9.20 20.04 1.10
N TRP A 222 9.22 21.37 1.01
CA TRP A 222 10.08 22.14 0.10
C TRP A 222 11.48 22.41 0.66
N ASP A 223 11.71 22.24 1.97
CA ASP A 223 13.04 22.32 2.60
C ASP A 223 13.80 20.99 2.56
N LEU A 224 13.14 19.91 2.12
CA LEU A 224 13.76 18.60 2.03
C LEU A 224 14.85 18.57 0.95
N THR A 225 16.01 18.03 1.33
CA THR A 225 17.13 17.80 0.40
C THR A 225 17.24 16.32 0.04
N PRO A 226 17.87 15.97 -1.09
CA PRO A 226 18.04 14.58 -1.48
C PRO A 226 18.79 13.72 -0.45
N ASP A 227 19.78 14.29 0.25
CA ASP A 227 20.54 13.56 1.27
C ASP A 227 19.70 13.27 2.52
N MET A 228 18.83 14.21 2.94
CA MET A 228 17.92 14.03 4.07
C MET A 228 16.93 12.87 3.86
N VAL A 229 16.61 12.53 2.61
CA VAL A 229 15.69 11.43 2.26
C VAL A 229 16.44 10.16 1.83
N GLY A 230 17.72 10.05 2.20
CA GLY A 230 18.53 8.86 2.03
C GLY A 230 18.91 8.56 0.57
N ARG A 231 18.92 9.55 -0.34
CA ARG A 231 19.25 9.32 -1.77
C ARG A 231 20.64 8.73 -1.97
N ASN A 232 21.62 9.24 -1.21
CA ASN A 232 23.04 8.90 -1.35
C ASN A 232 23.56 8.09 -0.16
N ASP A 233 22.66 7.66 0.73
CA ASP A 233 22.91 6.74 1.83
C ASP A 233 22.32 5.38 1.48
N ASP A 234 22.91 4.29 1.97
CA ASP A 234 22.34 2.94 1.87
C ASP A 234 21.95 2.37 3.23
N GLY A 235 22.26 3.06 4.34
CA GLY A 235 21.97 2.61 5.70
C GLY A 235 22.61 1.28 6.07
N GLY A 236 23.68 0.86 5.37
CA GLY A 236 24.28 -0.48 5.53
C GLY A 236 23.45 -1.60 4.91
N THR A 237 22.37 -1.29 4.18
CA THR A 237 21.50 -2.31 3.56
C THR A 237 22.04 -2.83 2.23
N GLY A 238 22.97 -2.11 1.61
CA GLY A 238 23.38 -2.34 0.23
C GLY A 238 22.30 -2.00 -0.80
N ILE A 239 21.31 -1.18 -0.43
CA ILE A 239 20.28 -0.61 -1.30
C ILE A 239 20.42 0.91 -1.25
N THR A 240 20.71 1.55 -2.39
CA THR A 240 20.77 3.00 -2.52
C THR A 240 19.72 3.46 -3.53
N PRO A 241 18.79 4.36 -3.18
CA PRO A 241 18.61 5.03 -1.89
C PRO A 241 18.22 4.11 -0.72
N ARG A 242 18.70 4.44 0.50
CA ARG A 242 18.38 3.75 1.75
C ARG A 242 16.88 3.54 1.91
N PRO A 243 16.39 2.35 2.32
CA PRO A 243 14.97 2.11 2.52
C PRO A 243 14.32 3.14 3.45
N LEU A 244 13.17 3.67 3.03
CA LEU A 244 12.46 4.73 3.77
C LEU A 244 11.12 4.19 4.27
N LEU A 245 10.80 4.43 5.53
CA LEU A 245 9.50 4.18 6.14
C LEU A 245 8.80 5.52 6.39
N LEU A 246 7.77 5.82 5.61
CA LEU A 246 6.93 7.01 5.81
C LEU A 246 5.80 6.67 6.78
N VAL A 247 5.76 7.32 7.94
CA VAL A 247 4.74 7.12 8.96
C VAL A 247 3.58 8.07 8.73
N LEU A 248 2.38 7.52 8.60
CA LEU A 248 1.12 8.23 8.43
C LEU A 248 0.28 8.06 9.70
N GLY A 249 -0.03 9.17 10.37
CA GLY A 249 -0.84 9.18 11.58
C GLY A 249 -2.34 9.25 11.33
N ASN A 250 -3.11 9.09 12.40
CA ASN A 250 -4.55 9.32 12.41
C ASN A 250 -4.88 10.80 12.11
N GLU A 251 -6.00 11.05 11.44
CA GLU A 251 -6.41 12.40 11.03
C GLU A 251 -6.66 13.36 12.21
N SER A 252 -7.08 12.83 13.36
CA SER A 252 -7.42 13.63 14.55
C SER A 252 -6.30 13.70 15.56
N THR A 253 -5.62 12.58 15.81
CA THR A 253 -4.61 12.48 16.88
C THR A 253 -3.18 12.54 16.36
N GLY A 254 -2.96 12.43 15.05
CA GLY A 254 -1.64 12.35 14.46
C GLY A 254 -0.93 11.03 14.76
N ILE A 255 0.40 11.10 14.82
CA ILE A 255 1.29 9.97 15.11
C ILE A 255 1.43 9.77 16.62
N SER A 256 1.44 8.52 17.08
CA SER A 256 1.63 8.16 18.49
C SER A 256 3.01 8.57 19.02
N GLN A 257 3.10 8.85 20.32
CA GLN A 257 4.32 9.37 20.96
C GLN A 257 5.49 8.38 20.87
N GLU A 258 5.21 7.09 20.92
CA GLU A 258 6.19 6.02 20.74
C GLU A 258 6.83 6.08 19.35
N VAL A 259 6.01 6.30 18.32
CA VAL A 259 6.50 6.40 16.93
C VAL A 259 7.23 7.72 16.71
N LEU A 260 6.75 8.85 17.26
CA LEU A 260 7.46 10.14 17.19
C LEU A 260 8.89 10.05 17.72
N LYS A 261 9.11 9.32 18.83
CA LYS A 261 10.44 9.14 19.41
C LYS A 261 11.39 8.33 18.51
N ALA A 262 10.85 7.48 17.64
CA ALA A 262 11.62 6.63 16.75
C ALA A 262 11.88 7.27 15.36
N CYS A 263 11.19 8.36 15.03
CA CYS A 263 11.39 9.07 13.74
C CYS A 263 12.73 9.81 13.70
N ASP A 264 13.43 9.65 12.58
CA ASP A 264 14.69 10.34 12.27
C ASP A 264 14.43 11.77 11.74
N LEU A 265 13.35 11.94 11.00
CA LEU A 265 12.97 13.17 10.31
C LEU A 265 11.45 13.35 10.38
N PHE A 266 10.99 14.60 10.45
CA PHE A 266 9.60 14.95 10.31
C PHE A 266 9.36 15.81 9.08
N VAL A 267 8.36 15.45 8.29
CA VAL A 267 7.92 16.21 7.12
C VAL A 267 6.50 16.70 7.33
N ARG A 268 6.25 17.96 6.97
CA ARG A 268 4.90 18.53 6.90
C ARG A 268 4.61 19.01 5.48
N VAL A 269 3.34 19.03 5.11
CA VAL A 269 2.87 19.69 3.89
C VAL A 269 2.45 21.11 4.27
N VAL A 270 3.13 22.11 3.72
CA VAL A 270 2.87 23.52 4.02
C VAL A 270 1.77 24.06 3.11
N GLY A 271 0.68 24.52 3.72
CA GLY A 271 -0.37 25.27 3.03
C GLY A 271 -0.19 26.78 3.15
N SER A 272 -0.91 27.54 2.33
CA SER A 272 -0.83 29.01 2.27
C SER A 272 -1.31 29.76 3.53
N HIS A 273 -1.79 29.06 4.56
CA HIS A 273 -2.43 29.63 5.75
C HIS A 273 -1.70 29.31 7.07
N GLU A 274 -0.36 29.38 7.10
CA GLU A 274 0.42 29.17 8.34
C GLU A 274 0.08 30.14 9.49
N SER A 275 -0.57 31.27 9.23
CA SER A 275 -0.90 32.28 10.27
C SER A 275 -2.39 32.57 10.47
N ALA A 276 -3.31 31.82 9.82
CA ALA A 276 -4.74 32.18 9.79
C ALA A 276 -5.70 31.10 10.28
N CYS A 277 -5.21 30.01 10.90
CA CYS A 277 -6.09 29.02 11.52
C CYS A 277 -6.54 29.51 12.89
N THR A 278 -7.52 30.43 12.92
CA THR A 278 -8.32 30.61 14.13
C THR A 278 -9.17 29.34 14.33
N PRO A 279 -9.47 28.92 15.57
CA PRO A 279 -10.31 27.74 15.84
C PRO A 279 -11.71 27.79 15.19
N LEU A 280 -12.10 28.97 14.68
CA LEU A 280 -13.39 29.27 14.07
C LEU A 280 -13.30 29.42 12.53
N SER A 281 -12.16 29.10 11.91
CA SER A 281 -12.05 29.10 10.45
C SER A 281 -12.98 28.03 9.84
N PRO A 282 -13.80 28.37 8.83
CA PRO A 282 -14.62 27.38 8.12
C PRO A 282 -13.78 26.47 7.20
N ILE A 283 -12.52 26.84 6.95
CA ILE A 283 -11.58 26.06 6.14
C ILE A 283 -10.77 25.16 7.07
N PRO A 284 -10.69 23.85 6.81
CA PRO A 284 -9.91 22.93 7.64
C PRO A 284 -8.43 23.31 7.64
N SER A 285 -7.81 23.21 8.81
CA SER A 285 -6.39 23.51 9.03
C SER A 285 -5.46 22.35 8.64
N SER A 286 -6.02 21.18 8.32
CA SER A 286 -5.27 19.99 7.93
C SER A 286 -5.84 19.39 6.64
N LEU A 287 -4.97 18.70 5.92
CA LEU A 287 -5.32 18.00 4.69
C LEU A 287 -5.77 16.58 5.02
N ASN A 288 -6.67 16.01 4.20
CA ASN A 288 -6.98 14.58 4.28
C ASN A 288 -5.70 13.74 4.15
N VAL A 289 -5.55 12.72 4.99
CA VAL A 289 -4.33 11.90 5.07
C VAL A 289 -3.96 11.24 3.74
N ALA A 290 -4.93 10.81 2.93
CA ALA A 290 -4.66 10.19 1.64
C ALA A 290 -4.12 11.21 0.63
N VAL A 291 -4.61 12.45 0.65
CA VAL A 291 -4.12 13.54 -0.21
C VAL A 291 -2.72 13.97 0.24
N ALA A 292 -2.50 14.14 1.54
CA ALA A 292 -1.17 14.45 2.10
C ALA A 292 -0.15 13.36 1.73
N THR A 293 -0.54 12.09 1.83
CA THR A 293 0.29 10.95 1.42
C THR A 293 0.70 11.05 -0.05
N GLY A 294 -0.21 11.44 -0.95
CA GLY A 294 0.11 11.60 -2.37
C GLY A 294 1.12 12.71 -2.63
N ILE A 295 0.96 13.87 -1.98
CA ILE A 295 1.91 14.99 -2.08
C ILE A 295 3.29 14.54 -1.59
N LEU A 296 3.36 13.94 -0.39
CA LEU A 296 4.61 13.51 0.20
C LEU A 296 5.30 12.42 -0.61
N LEU A 297 4.56 11.41 -1.08
CA LEU A 297 5.13 10.36 -1.93
C LEU A 297 5.66 10.92 -3.24
N TYR A 298 4.96 11.87 -3.87
CA TYR A 298 5.46 12.55 -5.07
C TYR A 298 6.79 13.27 -4.79
N HIS A 299 6.85 14.11 -3.74
CA HIS A 299 8.05 14.86 -3.38
C HIS A 299 9.21 13.94 -2.98
N LEU A 300 8.99 12.96 -2.11
CA LEU A 300 10.02 12.00 -1.70
C LEU A 300 10.54 11.18 -2.87
N THR A 301 9.64 10.75 -3.76
CA THR A 301 10.03 10.06 -4.99
C THR A 301 10.90 10.96 -5.85
N ALA A 302 10.48 12.20 -6.11
CA ALA A 302 11.23 13.16 -6.91
C ALA A 302 12.63 13.45 -6.34
N LEU A 303 12.74 13.66 -5.02
CA LEU A 303 14.04 13.90 -4.37
C LEU A 303 14.96 12.68 -4.45
N ARG A 304 14.40 11.48 -4.36
CA ARG A 304 15.13 10.21 -4.48
C ARG A 304 15.40 9.83 -5.94
N HIS A 305 14.76 10.48 -6.92
CA HIS A 305 15.04 10.29 -8.34
C HIS A 305 16.40 10.86 -8.74
N ARG A 306 17.26 10.03 -9.35
CA ARG A 306 18.41 10.52 -10.11
C ARG A 306 17.94 10.95 -11.50
N THR A 307 18.44 12.10 -11.95
CA THR A 307 18.00 12.83 -13.16
C THR A 307 18.11 12.03 -14.46
N GLU A 308 18.81 10.90 -14.44
CA GLU A 308 19.09 10.04 -15.61
C GLU A 308 18.04 8.94 -15.85
N GLU A 309 17.07 8.75 -14.95
CA GLU A 309 16.01 7.73 -15.09
C GLU A 309 14.67 8.41 -15.42
N VAL A 310 14.46 8.75 -16.70
CA VAL A 310 13.16 9.25 -17.21
C VAL A 310 12.21 8.06 -17.39
N GLY A 311 11.32 7.85 -16.42
CA GLY A 311 10.19 6.95 -16.59
C GLY A 311 9.15 7.58 -17.52
N GLN A 312 8.68 6.84 -18.53
CA GLN A 312 7.51 7.26 -19.30
C GLN A 312 6.26 7.19 -18.43
N SER A 313 5.46 8.26 -18.41
CA SER A 313 4.12 8.21 -17.79
C SER A 313 3.23 7.32 -18.65
N CYS A 314 2.73 6.22 -18.07
CA CYS A 314 1.80 5.31 -18.73
C CYS A 314 0.33 5.75 -18.60
N PHE A 315 0.04 6.98 -18.15
CA PHE A 315 -1.32 7.46 -17.93
C PHE A 315 -1.80 8.46 -18.98
N ALA A 316 -3.06 8.29 -19.38
CA ALA A 316 -3.90 9.32 -19.97
C ALA A 316 -4.85 9.84 -18.87
N PHE A 317 -4.99 11.16 -18.78
CA PHE A 317 -5.95 11.83 -17.88
C PHE A 317 -7.38 11.70 -18.40
#